data_AF-A0A6P8K910-F1
#
_entry.id   AF-A0A6P8K910-F1
#
_cell.length_a   1.000
_cell.length_b   1.000
_cell.length_c   1.000
_cell.angle_alpha   90.00
_cell.angle_beta   90.00
_cell.angle_gamma   90.00
#
_symmetry.space_group_name_H-M   'P 1'
#
loop_
_entity.id
_entity.type
_entity.pdbx_description
1 polymer ?
#
loop_
_entity_poly.entity_id
_entity_poly.type
_entity_poly.pdbx_seq_one_letter_code
_entity_poly.pdbx_strand_id
1 'polypeptide(L)'
;MFSRFSLFAVVLAFGLVSGLSLSVVLKPSKLKLPTNKKILGLQQQTEELAARAPGNSAQCFDYYIPIINGLSDQYQLDYNKCAKDYDTASELVLAAWNSTLFGIQASGDRGCNTFFDCSSIVDSVLAFECFANVGAEQSKIMYQVSANATEAAVQIKIHLQTLDSQLETCYNYSERDFVEGTAHYYEELNKCLAGAPVPQETTTNWYYTTA
;
A
#
# COMPACT_ATOMS: atom_id res chain seq x y z
N MET A 1 -14.76 -22.70 -47.31
CA MET A 1 -15.48 -21.45 -47.63
C MET A 1 -15.80 -20.82 -46.28
N PHE A 2 -15.17 -19.75 -45.77
CA PHE A 2 -14.71 -18.48 -46.34
C PHE A 2 -13.21 -18.23 -46.15
N SER A 3 -12.71 -17.16 -46.76
CA SER A 3 -11.38 -16.95 -47.31
C SER A 3 -10.68 -15.72 -46.72
N ARG A 4 -9.41 -15.90 -46.34
CA ARG A 4 -8.22 -15.06 -46.62
C ARG A 4 -8.22 -13.55 -46.30
N PHE A 5 -7.28 -13.14 -45.46
CA PHE A 5 -6.31 -12.03 -45.66
C PHE A 5 -5.07 -12.33 -44.80
N SER A 6 -4.04 -12.99 -45.36
CA SER A 6 -2.76 -12.41 -45.82
C SER A 6 -2.00 -11.65 -44.71
N LEU A 7 -1.01 -12.24 -44.04
CA LEU A 7 0.41 -12.31 -44.43
C LEU A 7 1.03 -10.92 -44.72
N PHE A 8 1.60 -10.30 -43.68
CA PHE A 8 2.73 -9.35 -43.72
C PHE A 8 3.40 -9.41 -42.34
N ALA A 9 4.53 -10.10 -42.20
CA ALA A 9 5.88 -9.65 -42.50
C ALA A 9 6.61 -9.34 -41.19
N VAL A 10 7.42 -10.32 -40.79
CA VAL A 10 8.50 -10.21 -39.80
C VAL A 10 9.41 -9.06 -40.22
N VAL A 11 9.57 -8.05 -39.36
CA VAL A 11 10.70 -7.12 -39.42
C VAL A 11 11.30 -7.02 -38.02
N LEU A 12 12.36 -7.79 -37.81
CA LEU A 12 13.40 -7.51 -36.82
C LEU A 12 14.16 -6.26 -37.28
N ALA A 13 14.10 -5.20 -36.49
CA ALA A 13 15.05 -4.09 -36.59
C ALA A 13 15.53 -3.75 -35.18
N PHE A 14 16.77 -4.13 -34.90
CA PHE A 14 17.57 -3.59 -33.81
C PHE A 14 17.75 -2.09 -34.04
N GLY A 15 17.35 -1.28 -33.07
CA GLY A 15 17.61 0.16 -33.02
C GLY A 15 17.80 0.59 -31.57
N LEU A 16 19.06 0.82 -31.21
CA LEU A 16 19.48 1.50 -29.98
C LEU A 16 18.89 2.91 -29.94
N VAL A 17 17.96 3.18 -29.02
CA VAL A 17 17.62 4.55 -28.58
C VAL A 17 17.32 4.53 -27.08
N SER A 18 18.30 5.02 -26.34
CA SER A 18 18.23 5.87 -25.15
C SER A 18 16.93 5.95 -24.34
N GLY A 19 17.12 5.83 -23.01
CA GLY A 19 16.29 6.48 -22.02
C GLY A 19 15.16 5.59 -21.50
N LEU A 20 15.46 4.81 -20.48
CA LEU A 20 14.44 4.32 -19.56
C LEU A 20 13.93 5.54 -18.77
N SER A 21 13.17 6.42 -19.41
CA SER A 21 12.30 7.34 -18.68
C SER A 21 11.22 6.47 -18.05
N LEU A 22 11.43 6.12 -16.78
CA LEU A 22 10.32 5.84 -15.87
C LEU A 22 9.45 7.08 -15.84
N SER A 23 8.58 7.22 -16.83
CA SER A 23 7.44 8.10 -16.75
C SER A 23 6.52 7.48 -15.71
N VAL A 24 6.77 7.80 -14.45
CA VAL A 24 5.78 7.62 -13.39
C VAL A 24 4.60 8.48 -13.86
N VAL A 25 3.60 7.82 -14.42
CA VAL A 25 2.29 8.42 -14.64
C VAL A 25 1.73 8.66 -13.25
N LEU A 26 2.08 9.82 -12.67
CA LEU A 26 1.42 10.33 -11.48
C LEU A 26 -0.01 10.61 -11.92
N LYS A 27 -0.91 9.65 -11.66
CA LYS A 27 -2.35 9.93 -11.68
C LYS A 27 -2.54 11.16 -10.80
N PRO A 28 -3.20 12.23 -11.28
CA PRO A 28 -3.50 13.38 -10.46
C PRO A 28 -4.26 12.86 -9.25
N SER A 29 -3.63 12.98 -8.09
CA SER A 29 -4.17 12.35 -6.92
C SER A 29 -5.42 13.10 -6.49
N LYS A 30 -6.50 12.34 -6.28
CA LYS A 30 -7.76 12.84 -5.73
C LYS A 30 -7.68 13.03 -4.21
N LEU A 31 -6.48 12.94 -3.63
CA LEU A 31 -6.28 13.06 -2.19
C LEU A 31 -6.76 14.43 -1.73
N LYS A 32 -7.71 14.40 -0.79
CA LYS A 32 -8.15 15.60 -0.12
C LYS A 32 -7.08 15.98 0.89
N LEU A 33 -6.53 17.20 0.76
CA LEU A 33 -5.61 17.72 1.75
C LEU A 33 -6.31 17.84 3.12
N PRO A 34 -5.62 17.47 4.21
CA PRO A 34 -6.11 17.68 5.57
C PRO A 34 -6.55 19.12 5.78
N THR A 35 -7.77 19.31 6.30
CA THR A 35 -8.27 20.64 6.64
C THR A 35 -8.08 20.87 8.14
N ASN A 36 -7.27 21.86 8.51
CA ASN A 36 -7.00 22.19 9.91
C ASN A 36 -7.39 23.64 10.23
N LYS A 37 -8.13 23.85 11.34
CA LYS A 37 -8.60 25.19 11.75
C LYS A 37 -7.45 26.18 12.01
N LYS A 38 -6.32 25.70 12.54
CA LYS A 38 -5.14 26.53 12.78
C LYS A 38 -4.54 27.03 11.46
N ILE A 39 -4.39 26.13 10.49
CA ILE A 39 -3.89 26.48 9.15
C ILE A 39 -4.81 27.53 8.49
N LEU A 40 -6.13 27.33 8.53
CA LEU A 40 -7.09 28.29 7.99
C LEU A 40 -6.96 29.67 8.66
N GLY A 41 -6.81 29.72 9.99
CA GLY A 41 -6.60 30.97 10.72
C GLY A 41 -5.28 31.65 10.36
N LEU A 42 -4.21 30.87 10.18
CA LEU A 42 -2.92 31.39 9.75
C LEU A 42 -2.95 31.94 8.32
N GLN A 43 -3.66 31.27 7.41
CA GLN A 43 -3.90 31.74 6.04
C GLN A 43 -4.65 33.07 6.03
N GLN A 44 -5.72 33.19 6.80
CA GLN A 44 -6.45 34.45 6.95
C GLN A 44 -5.54 35.57 7.48
N GLN A 45 -4.70 35.27 8.48
CA GLN A 45 -3.73 36.23 9.00
C GLN A 45 -2.69 36.62 7.94
N THR A 46 -2.24 35.68 7.10
CA THR A 46 -1.34 35.97 5.97
C THR A 46 -1.97 36.97 5.01
N GLU A 47 -3.24 36.78 4.64
CA GLU A 47 -3.97 37.69 3.76
C GLU A 47 -4.07 39.10 4.35
N GLU A 48 -4.40 39.21 5.65
CA GLU A 48 -4.50 40.49 6.34
C GLU A 48 -3.15 41.23 6.45
N LEU A 49 -2.06 40.51 6.69
CA LEU A 49 -0.71 41.10 6.78
C LEU A 49 -0.20 41.52 5.41
N ALA A 50 -0.40 40.69 4.39
CA ALA A 50 0.00 40.98 3.02
C ALA A 50 -0.67 42.26 2.48
N ALA A 51 -1.94 42.48 2.82
CA ALA A 51 -2.68 43.69 2.45
C ALA A 51 -2.10 44.97 3.08
N ARG A 52 -1.37 44.86 4.19
CA ARG A 52 -0.82 46.02 4.94
C ARG A 52 0.63 46.36 4.59
N ALA A 53 1.38 45.47 3.94
CA ALA A 53 2.83 45.63 3.71
C ALA A 53 3.25 45.34 2.25
N PRO A 54 2.88 46.20 1.28
CA PRO A 54 3.08 45.91 -0.15
C PRO A 54 4.55 45.92 -0.63
N GLY A 55 5.50 46.48 0.13
CA GLY A 55 6.90 46.61 -0.29
C GLY A 55 7.82 45.42 0.02
N ASN A 56 7.52 44.64 1.07
CA ASN A 56 8.37 43.53 1.55
C ASN A 56 7.69 42.15 1.41
N SER A 57 6.42 42.11 0.99
CA SER A 57 5.64 40.88 0.91
C SER A 57 6.14 39.92 -0.17
N ALA A 58 6.64 40.44 -1.30
CA ALA A 58 7.13 39.62 -2.42
C ALA A 58 8.25 38.65 -1.98
N GLN A 59 9.26 39.15 -1.27
CA GLN A 59 10.38 38.32 -0.79
C GLN A 59 9.91 37.21 0.17
N CYS A 60 8.97 37.52 1.07
CA CYS A 60 8.42 36.54 2.00
C CYS A 60 7.64 35.44 1.25
N PHE A 61 6.80 35.82 0.28
CA PHE A 61 6.04 34.86 -0.51
C PHE A 61 6.94 34.01 -1.41
N ASP A 62 7.90 34.62 -2.10
CA ASP A 62 8.85 33.92 -2.96
C ASP A 62 9.64 32.85 -2.19
N TYR A 63 9.93 33.10 -0.91
CA TYR A 63 10.63 32.14 -0.06
C TYR A 63 9.71 31.05 0.51
N TYR A 64 8.59 31.41 1.15
CA TYR A 64 7.79 30.44 1.92
C TYR A 64 6.73 29.68 1.12
N ILE A 65 6.18 30.26 0.03
CA ILE A 65 5.14 29.57 -0.76
C ILE A 65 5.66 28.29 -1.41
N PRO A 66 6.86 28.24 -2.03
CA PRO A 66 7.40 27.00 -2.55
C PRO A 66 7.56 25.91 -1.49
N ILE A 67 7.96 26.29 -0.27
CA ILE A 67 8.12 25.37 0.86
C ILE A 67 6.76 24.80 1.29
N ILE A 68 5.76 25.66 1.45
CA ILE A 68 4.38 25.26 1.81
C ILE A 68 3.78 24.35 0.74
N ASN A 69 3.97 24.67 -0.54
CA ASN A 69 3.51 23.82 -1.65
C ASN A 69 4.23 22.47 -1.65
N GLY A 70 5.53 22.46 -1.39
CA GLY A 70 6.32 21.24 -1.28
C GLY A 70 5.82 20.28 -0.20
N LEU A 71 5.23 20.79 0.89
CA LEU A 71 4.58 19.94 1.91
C LEU A 71 3.34 19.23 1.39
N SER A 72 2.55 19.86 0.52
CA SER A 72 1.39 19.23 -0.12
C SER A 72 1.82 18.10 -1.05
N ASP A 73 2.90 18.33 -1.83
CA ASP A 73 3.48 17.32 -2.70
C ASP A 73 4.07 16.16 -1.90
N GLN A 74 4.80 16.45 -0.82
CA GLN A 74 5.37 15.44 0.06
C GLN A 74 4.29 14.59 0.74
N TYR A 75 3.25 15.23 1.28
CA TYR A 75 2.09 14.53 1.84
C TYR A 75 1.47 13.57 0.82
N GLN A 76 1.33 14.01 -0.43
CA GLN A 76 0.79 13.18 -1.49
C GLN A 76 1.66 11.96 -1.77
N LEU A 77 2.98 12.14 -1.81
CA LEU A 77 3.94 11.07 -2.02
C LEU A 77 3.90 10.06 -0.88
N ASP A 78 3.92 10.54 0.37
CA ASP A 78 3.96 9.69 1.55
C ASP A 78 2.65 8.90 1.71
N TYR A 79 1.50 9.55 1.52
CA TYR A 79 0.21 8.88 1.55
C TYR A 79 0.14 7.75 0.50
N ASN A 80 0.55 8.02 -0.73
CA ASN A 80 0.55 6.99 -1.78
C ASN A 80 1.55 5.87 -1.50
N LYS A 81 2.68 6.20 -0.87
CA LYS A 81 3.66 5.22 -0.44
C LYS A 81 3.08 4.29 0.63
N CYS A 82 2.39 4.83 1.64
CA CYS A 82 1.71 4.03 2.66
C CYS A 82 0.77 2.99 2.03
N ALA A 83 -0.08 3.42 1.09
CA ALA A 83 -1.00 2.52 0.38
C ALA A 83 -0.27 1.43 -0.41
N LYS A 84 0.77 1.82 -1.16
CA LYS A 84 1.56 0.87 -1.97
C LYS A 84 2.31 -0.15 -1.10
N ASP A 85 2.88 0.29 0.01
CA ASP A 85 3.60 -0.58 0.93
C ASP A 85 2.64 -1.57 1.59
N TYR A 86 1.42 -1.14 1.94
CA TYR A 86 0.36 -2.01 2.44
C TYR A 86 -0.04 -3.08 1.41
N ASP A 87 -0.30 -2.69 0.16
CA ASP A 87 -0.68 -3.62 -0.90
C ASP A 87 0.42 -4.68 -1.11
N THR A 88 1.67 -4.22 -1.21
CA THR A 88 2.84 -5.09 -1.39
C THR A 88 3.01 -6.05 -0.22
N ALA A 89 2.89 -5.56 1.02
CA ALA A 89 3.03 -6.38 2.21
C ALA A 89 1.89 -7.40 2.35
N SER A 90 0.66 -7.02 1.98
CA SER A 90 -0.51 -7.91 2.00
C SER A 90 -0.34 -9.07 1.02
N GLU A 91 0.14 -8.79 -0.20
CA GLU A 91 0.47 -9.83 -1.17
C GLU A 91 1.56 -10.79 -0.65
N LEU A 92 2.61 -10.25 -0.01
CA LEU A 92 3.68 -11.06 0.58
C LEU A 92 3.18 -11.94 1.72
N VAL A 93 2.32 -11.41 2.60
CA VAL A 93 1.67 -12.20 3.66
C VAL A 93 0.94 -13.37 3.03
N LEU A 94 0.02 -13.13 2.08
CA LEU A 94 -0.75 -14.20 1.46
C LEU A 94 0.14 -15.24 0.76
N ALA A 95 1.16 -14.78 0.03
CA ALA A 95 2.09 -15.66 -0.67
C ALA A 95 2.87 -16.57 0.29
N ALA A 96 3.22 -16.09 1.48
CA ALA A 96 3.93 -16.88 2.49
C ALA A 96 3.13 -18.10 2.98
N TRP A 97 1.80 -18.05 2.88
CA TRP A 97 0.90 -19.14 3.32
C TRP A 97 0.57 -20.17 2.23
N ASN A 98 1.05 -19.98 1.00
CA ASN A 98 0.76 -20.90 -0.11
C ASN A 98 1.19 -22.34 0.19
N SER A 99 2.39 -22.54 0.78
CA SER A 99 2.85 -23.90 1.12
C SER A 99 1.95 -24.56 2.16
N THR A 100 1.46 -23.81 3.15
CA THR A 100 0.53 -24.30 4.16
C THR A 100 -0.79 -24.69 3.53
N LEU A 101 -1.33 -23.84 2.64
CA LEU A 101 -2.56 -24.12 1.90
C LEU A 101 -2.44 -25.40 1.07
N PHE A 102 -1.36 -25.56 0.30
CA PHE A 102 -1.12 -26.77 -0.49
C PHE A 102 -0.94 -28.02 0.38
N GLY A 103 -0.28 -27.90 1.53
CA GLY A 103 -0.13 -29.02 2.48
C GLY A 103 -1.46 -29.49 3.07
N ILE A 104 -2.33 -28.55 3.42
CA ILE A 104 -3.70 -28.83 3.91
C ILE A 104 -4.52 -29.48 2.80
N GLN A 105 -4.47 -28.92 1.58
CA GLN A 105 -5.17 -29.48 0.42
C GLN A 105 -4.71 -30.92 0.14
N ALA A 106 -3.41 -31.17 0.06
CA ALA A 106 -2.86 -32.49 -0.19
C ALA A 106 -3.24 -33.52 0.90
N SER A 107 -3.37 -33.08 2.16
CA SER A 107 -3.84 -33.92 3.26
C SER A 107 -5.33 -34.26 3.12
N GLY A 108 -6.14 -33.28 2.71
CA GLY A 108 -7.55 -33.48 2.35
C GLY A 108 -7.72 -34.49 1.22
N ASP A 109 -7.02 -34.27 0.10
CA ASP A 109 -7.08 -35.13 -1.09
C ASP A 109 -6.67 -36.56 -0.77
N ARG A 110 -5.57 -36.74 -0.02
CA ARG A 110 -5.09 -38.06 0.39
C ARG A 110 -6.16 -38.80 1.19
N GLY A 111 -6.77 -38.15 2.18
CA GLY A 111 -7.76 -38.81 3.01
C GLY A 111 -9.07 -39.13 2.30
N CYS A 112 -9.46 -38.31 1.33
CA CYS A 112 -10.61 -38.62 0.47
C CYS A 112 -10.31 -39.80 -0.47
N ASN A 113 -9.09 -39.87 -1.02
CA ASN A 113 -8.76 -40.86 -2.03
C ASN A 113 -8.66 -42.30 -1.48
N THR A 114 -8.34 -42.49 -0.20
CA THR A 114 -8.26 -43.83 0.41
C THR A 114 -9.60 -44.58 0.43
N PHE A 115 -10.73 -43.87 0.31
CA PHE A 115 -12.04 -44.51 0.21
C PHE A 115 -12.24 -45.29 -1.09
N PHE A 116 -11.56 -44.90 -2.17
CA PHE A 116 -11.68 -45.60 -3.46
C PHE A 116 -11.10 -47.02 -3.40
N ASP A 117 -10.07 -47.25 -2.58
CA ASP A 117 -9.48 -48.58 -2.43
C ASP A 117 -10.49 -49.59 -1.89
N CYS A 118 -11.32 -49.20 -0.91
CA CYS A 118 -12.39 -50.05 -0.38
C CYS A 118 -13.47 -50.39 -1.42
N SER A 119 -13.73 -49.48 -2.37
CA SER A 119 -14.75 -49.70 -3.41
C SER A 119 -14.35 -50.77 -4.45
N SER A 120 -13.06 -51.11 -4.51
CA SER A 120 -12.55 -52.15 -5.41
C SER A 120 -12.66 -53.57 -4.85
N ILE A 121 -13.04 -53.72 -3.56
CA ILE A 121 -13.14 -55.01 -2.89
C ILE A 121 -14.43 -55.73 -3.31
N VAL A 122 -14.29 -56.96 -3.81
CA VAL A 122 -15.42 -57.77 -4.31
C VAL A 122 -16.28 -58.33 -3.17
N ASP A 123 -15.65 -58.75 -2.07
CA ASP A 123 -16.38 -59.27 -0.92
C ASP A 123 -17.08 -58.12 -0.17
N SER A 124 -18.41 -58.20 -0.05
CA SER A 124 -19.19 -57.10 0.49
C SER A 124 -18.96 -56.88 1.98
N VAL A 125 -18.75 -57.93 2.77
CA VAL A 125 -18.52 -57.78 4.22
C VAL A 125 -17.17 -57.11 4.44
N LEU A 126 -16.13 -57.59 3.75
CA LEU A 126 -14.79 -57.00 3.81
C LEU A 126 -14.77 -55.55 3.30
N ALA A 127 -15.53 -55.24 2.24
CA ALA A 127 -15.67 -53.88 1.75
C ALA A 127 -16.28 -52.95 2.81
N PHE A 128 -17.37 -53.38 3.47
CA PHE A 128 -17.99 -52.60 4.55
C PHE A 128 -17.05 -52.42 5.76
N GLU A 129 -16.32 -53.46 6.16
CA GLU A 129 -15.31 -53.38 7.23
C GLU A 129 -14.16 -52.42 6.84
N CYS A 130 -13.71 -52.45 5.58
CA CYS A 130 -12.73 -51.51 5.05
C CYS A 130 -13.22 -50.07 5.18
N PHE A 131 -14.44 -49.77 4.73
CA PHE A 131 -15.03 -48.44 4.84
C PHE A 131 -15.14 -47.96 6.29
N ALA A 132 -15.51 -48.84 7.23
CA ALA A 132 -15.58 -48.50 8.64
C ALA A 132 -14.19 -48.13 9.21
N ASN A 133 -13.16 -48.92 8.89
CA ASN A 133 -11.79 -48.69 9.37
C ASN A 133 -11.15 -47.44 8.74
N VAL A 134 -11.19 -47.33 7.41
CA VAL A 134 -10.68 -46.16 6.69
C VAL A 134 -11.45 -44.91 7.13
N GLY A 135 -12.78 -44.99 7.28
CA GLY A 135 -13.58 -43.88 7.80
C GLY A 135 -13.11 -43.40 9.18
N ALA A 136 -12.86 -44.32 10.11
CA ALA A 136 -12.35 -43.97 11.43
C ALA A 136 -10.95 -43.35 11.38
N GLU A 137 -10.04 -43.88 10.55
CA GLU A 137 -8.69 -43.32 10.39
C GLU A 137 -8.72 -41.93 9.74
N GLN A 138 -9.41 -41.80 8.61
CA GLN A 138 -9.45 -40.56 7.85
C GLN A 138 -10.23 -39.46 8.57
N SER A 139 -11.18 -39.80 9.46
CA SER A 139 -11.84 -38.81 10.32
C SER A 139 -10.85 -37.99 11.16
N LYS A 140 -9.75 -38.60 11.61
CA LYS A 140 -8.69 -37.92 12.38
C LYS A 140 -7.89 -36.97 11.48
N ILE A 141 -7.58 -37.40 10.26
CA ILE A 141 -6.88 -36.57 9.27
C ILE A 141 -7.76 -35.39 8.87
N MET A 142 -9.06 -35.60 8.63
CA MET A 142 -10.00 -34.52 8.34
C MET A 142 -10.16 -33.54 9.51
N TYR A 143 -10.12 -34.03 10.75
CA TYR A 143 -10.09 -33.16 11.92
C TYR A 143 -8.83 -32.28 11.95
N GLN A 144 -7.66 -32.84 11.65
CA GLN A 144 -6.41 -32.06 11.54
C GLN A 144 -6.45 -31.06 10.39
N VAL A 145 -6.98 -31.43 9.22
CA VAL A 145 -7.20 -30.51 8.09
C VAL A 145 -8.05 -29.33 8.54
N SER A 146 -9.17 -29.59 9.23
CA SER A 146 -10.05 -28.53 9.74
C SER A 146 -9.35 -27.64 10.76
N ALA A 147 -8.63 -28.22 11.72
CA ALA A 147 -7.92 -27.48 12.75
C ALA A 147 -6.81 -26.59 12.15
N ASN A 148 -5.95 -27.17 11.32
CA ASN A 148 -4.83 -26.46 10.69
C ASN A 148 -5.32 -25.34 9.75
N ALA A 149 -6.41 -25.59 9.00
CA ALA A 149 -7.01 -24.56 8.15
C ALA A 149 -7.57 -23.39 8.98
N THR A 150 -8.23 -23.70 10.09
CA THR A 150 -8.78 -22.69 11.00
C THR A 150 -7.66 -21.85 11.61
N GLU A 151 -6.59 -22.50 12.09
CA GLU A 151 -5.42 -21.83 12.63
C GLU A 151 -4.74 -20.94 11.59
N ALA A 152 -4.44 -21.47 10.40
CA ALA A 152 -3.84 -20.70 9.32
C ALA A 152 -4.68 -19.47 8.94
N ALA A 153 -6.00 -19.63 8.84
CA ALA A 153 -6.91 -18.53 8.53
C ALA A 153 -6.90 -17.43 9.63
N VAL A 154 -6.83 -17.82 10.90
CA VAL A 154 -6.72 -16.87 12.02
C VAL A 154 -5.38 -16.14 11.98
N GLN A 155 -4.28 -16.84 11.74
CA GLN A 155 -2.95 -16.22 11.66
C GLN A 155 -2.85 -15.24 10.50
N ILE A 156 -3.35 -15.60 9.31
CA ILE A 156 -3.43 -14.67 8.17
C ILE A 156 -4.22 -13.41 8.55
N LYS A 157 -5.39 -13.56 9.19
CA LYS A 157 -6.19 -12.42 9.64
C LYS A 157 -5.43 -11.52 10.60
N ILE A 158 -4.70 -12.08 11.57
CA ILE A 158 -3.88 -11.31 12.51
C ILE A 158 -2.80 -10.51 11.77
N HIS A 159 -2.11 -11.14 10.81
CA HIS A 159 -1.10 -10.45 10.01
C HIS A 159 -1.70 -9.30 9.19
N LEU A 160 -2.82 -9.53 8.52
CA LEU A 160 -3.49 -8.49 7.74
C LEU A 160 -4.02 -7.35 8.62
N GLN A 161 -4.59 -7.65 9.79
CA GLN A 161 -5.00 -6.64 10.77
C GLN A 161 -3.82 -5.80 11.29
N THR A 162 -2.65 -6.43 11.40
CA THR A 162 -1.42 -5.71 11.75
C THR A 162 -1.02 -4.74 10.64
N LEU A 163 -1.10 -5.16 9.37
CA LEU A 163 -0.87 -4.27 8.23
C LEU A 163 -1.88 -3.12 8.16
N ASP A 164 -3.16 -3.38 8.46
CA ASP A 164 -4.19 -2.33 8.53
C ASP A 164 -3.81 -1.27 9.57
N SER A 165 -3.36 -1.71 10.74
CA SER A 165 -2.92 -0.82 11.82
C SER A 165 -1.68 -0.01 11.43
N GLN A 166 -0.74 -0.62 10.69
CA GLN A 166 0.44 0.06 10.16
C GLN A 166 0.08 1.08 9.09
N LEU A 167 -0.87 0.78 8.21
CA LEU A 167 -1.38 1.70 7.20
C LEU A 167 -1.98 2.95 7.84
N GLU A 168 -2.87 2.77 8.81
CA GLU A 168 -3.47 3.88 9.55
C GLU A 168 -2.41 4.72 10.29
N THR A 169 -1.42 4.06 10.88
CA THR A 169 -0.31 4.77 11.54
C THR A 169 0.50 5.59 10.53
N CYS A 170 0.79 5.03 9.37
CA CYS A 170 1.51 5.70 8.28
C CYS A 170 0.75 6.93 7.79
N TYR A 171 -0.55 6.81 7.52
CA TYR A 171 -1.39 7.95 7.14
C TYR A 171 -1.43 9.05 8.18
N ASN A 172 -1.59 8.69 9.46
CA ASN A 172 -1.58 9.67 10.54
C ASN A 172 -0.25 10.41 10.66
N TYR A 173 0.88 9.75 10.42
CA TYR A 173 2.18 10.41 10.37
C TYR A 173 2.29 11.36 9.18
N SER A 174 1.92 10.93 7.98
CA SER A 174 1.92 11.80 6.79
C SER A 174 1.03 13.03 7.02
N GLU A 175 -0.16 12.86 7.57
CA GLU A 175 -1.08 13.96 7.87
C GLU A 175 -0.51 14.90 8.93
N ARG A 176 0.05 14.36 10.02
CA ARG A 176 0.67 15.18 11.06
C ARG A 176 1.81 16.02 10.51
N ASP A 177 2.72 15.41 9.75
CA ASP A 177 3.89 16.08 9.21
C ASP A 177 3.46 17.20 8.24
N PHE A 178 2.43 16.94 7.42
CA PHE A 178 1.80 17.96 6.59
C PHE A 178 1.21 19.11 7.41
N VAL A 179 0.39 18.80 8.42
CA VAL A 179 -0.33 19.80 9.21
C VAL A 179 0.63 20.66 10.04
N GLU A 180 1.56 20.02 10.74
CA GLU A 180 2.54 20.69 11.59
C GLU A 180 3.51 21.52 10.74
N GLY A 181 4.04 20.95 9.66
CA GLY A 181 4.89 21.67 8.73
C GLY A 181 4.19 22.87 8.10
N THR A 182 2.95 22.69 7.64
CA THR A 182 2.18 23.77 6.99
C THR A 182 1.89 24.89 7.99
N ALA A 183 1.45 24.54 9.20
CA ALA A 183 1.23 25.53 10.24
C ALA A 183 2.53 26.28 10.60
N HIS A 184 3.65 25.57 10.73
CA HIS A 184 4.95 26.18 11.02
C HIS A 184 5.35 27.20 9.95
N TYR A 185 5.33 26.83 8.67
CA TYR A 185 5.77 27.76 7.62
C TYR A 185 4.79 28.90 7.35
N TYR A 186 3.49 28.74 7.63
CA TYR A 186 2.58 29.88 7.66
C TYR A 186 2.86 30.82 8.84
N GLU A 187 3.23 30.30 10.03
CA GLU A 187 3.68 31.13 11.14
C GLU A 187 4.94 31.94 10.78
N GLU A 188 5.92 31.30 10.15
CA GLU A 188 7.15 31.98 9.69
C GLU A 188 6.88 32.99 8.57
N LEU A 189 5.98 32.67 7.63
CA LEU A 189 5.51 33.61 6.62
C LEU A 189 4.85 34.84 7.27
N ASN A 190 3.98 34.64 8.26
CA ASN A 190 3.31 35.74 8.97
C ASN A 190 4.31 36.61 9.74
N LYS A 191 5.35 36.01 10.36
CA LYS A 191 6.45 36.76 10.97
C LYS A 191 7.21 37.58 9.95
N CYS A 192 7.49 37.02 8.77
CA CYS A 192 8.16 37.72 7.68
C CYS A 192 7.33 38.92 7.19
N LEU A 193 6.04 38.73 6.95
CA LEU A 193 5.12 39.81 6.56
C LEU A 193 4.99 40.89 7.65
N ALA A 194 5.22 40.54 8.93
CA ALA A 194 5.29 41.48 10.04
C ALA A 194 6.65 42.20 10.18
N GLY A 195 7.61 41.92 9.29
CA GLY A 195 8.91 42.62 9.22
C GLY A 195 10.12 41.78 9.64
N ALA A 196 9.97 40.50 9.97
CA ALA A 196 11.12 39.61 10.15
C ALA A 196 11.82 39.34 8.80
N PRO A 197 13.15 39.20 8.76
CA PRO A 197 13.85 38.84 7.53
C PRO A 197 13.56 37.38 7.15
N VAL A 198 13.61 37.07 5.85
CA VAL A 198 13.72 35.68 5.41
C VAL A 198 15.07 35.10 5.83
N PRO A 199 15.15 33.79 6.16
CA PRO A 199 16.42 33.13 6.38
C PRO A 199 17.37 33.34 5.19
N GLN A 200 18.65 33.63 5.46
CA GLN A 200 19.67 33.56 4.42
C GLN A 200 19.90 32.09 4.08
N GLU A 201 19.86 31.73 2.79
CA GLU A 201 20.06 30.34 2.36
C GLU A 201 21.36 29.76 2.94
N THR A 202 21.22 28.88 3.93
CA THR A 202 22.23 27.89 4.25
C THR A 202 21.82 26.62 3.53
N THR A 203 22.72 26.09 2.68
CA THR A 203 22.55 24.92 1.82
C THR A 203 22.33 23.61 2.62
N THR A 204 21.23 23.54 3.36
CA THR A 204 20.88 22.37 4.16
C THR A 204 19.65 21.76 3.51
N ASN A 205 19.85 20.64 2.83
CA ASN A 205 18.75 19.89 2.25
C ASN A 205 17.75 19.51 3.35
N TRP A 206 16.49 19.93 3.21
CA TRP A 206 15.42 19.69 4.19
C TRP A 206 14.71 18.34 3.98
N TYR A 207 15.40 17.31 3.47
CA TYR A 207 14.84 15.97 3.59
C TYR A 207 14.98 15.53 5.05
N TYR A 208 13.85 15.51 5.76
CA TYR A 208 13.76 14.75 6.99
C TYR A 208 14.14 13.30 6.65
N THR A 209 15.21 12.83 7.26
CA THR A 209 15.61 11.42 7.17
C THR A 209 14.58 10.64 7.98
N THR A 210 13.68 9.95 7.29
CA THR A 210 12.83 8.93 7.92
C THR A 210 13.74 7.78 8.36
N ALA A 211 13.75 7.51 9.67
CA ALA A 211 14.28 6.28 10.25
C ALA A 211 13.17 5.23 10.29
#